data_AF-A0A7W4BIW0-F1
#
_entry.id   AF-A0A7W4BIW0-F1
#
_cell.length_a   1.000
_cell.length_b   1.000
_cell.length_c   1.000
_cell.angle_alpha   90.00
_cell.angle_beta   90.00
_cell.angle_gamma   90.00
#
_symmetry.space_group_name_H-M   'P 1'
#
loop_
_entity.id
_entity.type
_entity.pdbx_description
1 polymer ?
#
loop_
_entity_poly.entity_id
_entity_poly.type
_entity_poly.pdbx_seq_one_letter_code
_entity_poly.pdbx_strand_id
1 'polypeptide(L)'
;MASLSQHRVYIPTTARANQYILAEFVPSADLYARFSNIQQCYERLARQLFSSCDEYELHNVHLIANDKLPVVRFHEESYCLQTEKQILFFYNPRYHEAHKCIYDSSKPSKKIRLLFLATGEDLRANAAIFHTRVKKVLEYLQSTLLIDETAIKVRDHQHLTYDLFAKAKGCKESYGYKLRGLYPRYQSRHCTLPAEHNEMTYTTFAIPITRTIKTQFHHLLNKPTFTEFYQYFYDAFIQQCAAKNLHLAAMIANGTMPIIRNSKTDNNDGNHELQKLSFSTDDQKTQYSHYWHDEKLVDSLHFVIVASEKDEQGIGHGRFMNQVESVIRTLIEPLSINKERQDITVRFFQHINHYL
;
A
#
# COMPACT_ATOMS: atom_id res chain seq x y z
N MET A 1 24.69 -22.13 -12.67
CA MET A 1 23.22 -21.96 -12.82
C MET A 1 22.45 -21.77 -11.50
N ALA A 2 23.02 -22.02 -10.31
CA ALA A 2 22.33 -21.82 -9.03
C ALA A 2 22.14 -20.34 -8.60
N SER A 3 23.00 -19.41 -9.02
CA SER A 3 22.95 -18.00 -8.59
C SER A 3 21.76 -17.20 -9.15
N LEU A 4 21.27 -17.53 -10.35
CA LEU A 4 20.13 -16.85 -10.97
C LEU A 4 18.79 -17.13 -10.26
N SER A 5 18.71 -18.24 -9.50
CA SER A 5 17.50 -18.61 -8.75
C SER A 5 17.25 -17.69 -7.56
N GLN A 6 18.30 -17.13 -6.94
CA GLN A 6 18.18 -16.29 -5.74
C GLN A 6 17.57 -14.92 -6.04
N HIS A 7 17.66 -14.45 -7.29
CA HIS A 7 17.13 -13.14 -7.73
C HIS A 7 15.75 -13.22 -8.37
N ARG A 8 15.13 -14.41 -8.42
CA ARG A 8 13.74 -14.58 -8.81
C ARG A 8 12.94 -15.11 -7.62
N VAL A 9 11.78 -14.54 -7.41
CA VAL A 9 10.76 -15.09 -6.51
C VAL A 9 9.65 -15.69 -7.35
N TYR A 10 9.25 -16.92 -7.04
CA TYR A 10 8.20 -17.63 -7.76
C TYR A 10 6.87 -17.35 -7.07
N ILE A 11 6.06 -16.52 -7.70
CA ILE A 11 4.77 -16.08 -7.18
C ILE A 11 3.66 -16.78 -7.99
N PRO A 12 2.57 -17.26 -7.36
CA PRO A 12 1.46 -17.90 -8.06
C PRO A 12 0.92 -17.05 -9.20
N THR A 13 0.46 -17.68 -10.29
CA THR A 13 -0.17 -16.97 -11.43
C THR A 13 -1.50 -16.32 -11.05
N THR A 14 -2.10 -16.72 -9.93
CA THR A 14 -3.29 -16.10 -9.32
C THR A 14 -2.97 -14.79 -8.58
N ALA A 15 -1.71 -14.35 -8.55
CA ALA A 15 -1.33 -13.10 -7.95
C ALA A 15 -1.99 -11.91 -8.66
N ARG A 16 -2.52 -10.99 -7.86
CA ARG A 16 -3.25 -9.81 -8.33
C ARG A 16 -2.34 -8.59 -8.23
N ALA A 17 -2.00 -8.03 -9.38
CA ALA A 17 -1.35 -6.73 -9.46
C ALA A 17 -2.40 -5.62 -9.28
N ASN A 18 -1.99 -4.52 -8.66
CA ASN A 18 -2.81 -3.33 -8.54
C ASN A 18 -1.90 -2.11 -8.49
N GLN A 19 -2.35 -1.01 -9.10
CA GLN A 19 -1.68 0.28 -9.06
C GLN A 19 -2.71 1.38 -8.86
N TYR A 20 -2.36 2.36 -8.04
CA TYR A 20 -3.10 3.61 -7.97
C TYR A 20 -2.15 4.77 -7.70
N ILE A 21 -2.51 5.96 -8.19
CA ILE A 21 -1.79 7.19 -7.89
C ILE A 21 -2.70 8.09 -7.06
N LEU A 22 -2.15 8.61 -5.97
CA LEU A 22 -2.79 9.61 -5.13
C LEU A 22 -2.03 10.92 -5.30
N ALA A 23 -2.68 11.89 -5.93
CA ALA A 23 -2.21 13.27 -5.95
C ALA A 23 -2.96 14.07 -4.88
N GLU A 24 -2.25 14.90 -4.12
CA GLU A 24 -2.86 15.65 -3.02
C GLU A 24 -2.20 17.02 -2.84
N PHE A 25 -3.02 18.02 -2.51
CA PHE A 25 -2.57 19.38 -2.24
C PHE A 25 -3.44 20.01 -1.15
N VAL A 26 -2.89 21.03 -0.49
CA VAL A 26 -3.62 21.84 0.49
C VAL A 26 -4.19 23.03 -0.26
N PRO A 27 -5.52 23.11 -0.47
CA PRO A 27 -6.11 24.19 -1.25
C PRO A 27 -5.91 25.54 -0.55
N SER A 28 -5.47 26.55 -1.30
CA SER A 28 -5.36 27.93 -0.84
C SER A 28 -6.73 28.55 -0.55
N ALA A 29 -6.74 29.62 0.26
CA ALA A 29 -7.96 30.43 0.43
C ALA A 29 -8.39 31.07 -0.90
N ASP A 30 -7.42 31.45 -1.74
CA ASP A 30 -7.67 32.07 -3.05
C ASP A 30 -8.36 31.12 -4.02
N LEU A 31 -8.03 29.82 -3.99
CA LEU A 31 -8.75 28.82 -4.79
C LEU A 31 -10.25 28.85 -4.48
N TYR A 32 -10.63 28.86 -3.20
CA TYR A 32 -12.04 28.90 -2.80
C TYR A 32 -12.68 30.26 -3.12
N ALA A 33 -11.94 31.37 -2.97
CA ALA A 33 -12.44 32.72 -3.24
C ALA A 33 -12.82 32.96 -4.71
N ARG A 34 -12.29 32.16 -5.65
CA ARG A 34 -12.66 32.19 -7.08
C ARG A 34 -14.08 31.69 -7.37
N PHE A 35 -14.75 31.07 -6.40
CA PHE A 35 -16.07 30.46 -6.57
C PHE A 35 -17.10 31.07 -5.62
N SER A 36 -18.38 31.05 -6.01
CA SER A 36 -19.45 31.60 -5.18
C SER A 36 -19.71 30.77 -3.92
N ASN A 37 -19.42 29.47 -3.97
CA ASN A 37 -19.49 28.57 -2.82
C ASN A 37 -18.56 27.36 -2.99
N ILE A 38 -18.35 26.63 -1.90
CA ILE A 38 -17.44 25.48 -1.81
C ILE A 38 -17.87 24.34 -2.76
N GLN A 39 -19.17 24.07 -2.86
CA GLN A 39 -19.69 23.04 -3.76
C GLN A 39 -19.33 23.34 -5.23
N GLN A 40 -19.51 24.58 -5.67
CA GLN A 40 -19.17 25.00 -7.03
C GLN A 40 -17.67 24.83 -7.32
N CYS A 41 -16.80 25.10 -6.34
CA CYS A 41 -15.36 24.85 -6.45
C CYS A 41 -15.09 23.36 -6.77
N TYR A 42 -15.64 22.45 -5.95
CA TYR A 42 -15.41 21.01 -6.13
C TYR A 42 -16.04 20.44 -7.40
N GLU A 43 -17.23 20.90 -7.78
CA GLU A 43 -17.87 20.49 -9.03
C GLU A 43 -17.11 20.99 -10.26
N ARG A 44 -16.58 22.22 -10.22
CA ARG A 44 -15.74 22.75 -11.30
C ARG A 44 -14.44 21.96 -11.43
N LEU A 45 -13.77 21.71 -10.30
CA LEU A 45 -12.56 20.88 -10.25
C LEU A 45 -12.81 19.49 -10.81
N ALA A 46 -13.89 18.82 -10.36
CA ALA A 46 -14.25 17.49 -10.82
C ALA A 46 -14.53 17.45 -12.33
N ARG A 47 -15.30 18.40 -12.85
CA ARG A 47 -15.61 18.48 -14.29
C ARG A 47 -14.34 18.60 -15.13
N GLN A 48 -13.41 19.47 -14.73
CA GLN A 48 -12.19 19.69 -15.47
C GLN A 48 -11.21 18.51 -15.35
N LEU A 49 -11.11 17.92 -14.15
CA LEU A 49 -10.35 16.69 -13.92
C LEU A 49 -10.85 15.57 -14.83
N PHE A 50 -12.15 15.26 -14.80
CA PHE A 50 -12.72 14.14 -15.54
C PHE A 50 -12.63 14.34 -17.05
N SER A 51 -12.90 15.55 -17.54
CA SER A 51 -12.73 15.87 -18.96
C SER A 51 -11.27 15.70 -19.42
N SER A 52 -10.30 16.06 -18.58
CA SER A 52 -8.88 15.85 -18.90
C SER A 52 -8.51 14.36 -18.83
N CYS A 53 -9.04 13.63 -17.85
CA CYS A 53 -8.83 12.18 -17.72
C CYS A 53 -9.32 11.39 -18.94
N ASP A 54 -10.44 11.79 -19.54
CA ASP A 54 -10.97 11.15 -20.75
C ASP A 54 -9.98 11.28 -21.93
N GLU A 55 -9.34 12.44 -22.11
CA GLU A 55 -8.32 12.67 -23.15
C GLU A 55 -7.11 11.74 -22.99
N TYR A 56 -6.76 11.37 -21.75
CA TYR A 56 -5.63 10.51 -21.42
C TYR A 56 -6.02 9.06 -21.10
N GLU A 57 -7.26 8.65 -21.37
CA GLU A 57 -7.77 7.29 -21.12
C GLU A 57 -7.60 6.85 -19.64
N LEU A 58 -7.95 7.74 -18.71
CA LEU A 58 -7.97 7.47 -17.28
C LEU A 58 -9.42 7.25 -16.81
N HIS A 59 -9.84 6.00 -16.84
CA HIS A 59 -11.27 5.63 -16.69
C HIS A 59 -11.76 5.48 -15.25
N ASN A 60 -10.86 5.43 -14.27
CA ASN A 60 -11.23 5.28 -12.87
C ASN A 60 -10.54 6.32 -11.99
N VAL A 61 -11.27 7.41 -11.71
CA VAL A 61 -10.76 8.63 -11.10
C VAL A 61 -11.74 9.17 -10.07
N HIS A 62 -11.23 9.54 -8.90
CA HIS A 62 -12.03 10.09 -7.82
C HIS A 62 -11.44 11.40 -7.29
N LEU A 63 -12.27 12.42 -7.20
CA LEU A 63 -11.96 13.63 -6.44
C LEU A 63 -12.51 13.47 -5.02
N ILE A 64 -11.66 13.67 -4.02
CA ILE A 64 -11.99 13.51 -2.60
C ILE A 64 -11.66 14.82 -1.87
N ALA A 65 -12.69 15.51 -1.40
CA ALA A 65 -12.62 16.77 -0.68
C ALA A 65 -13.47 16.73 0.60
N ASN A 66 -13.28 15.68 1.41
CA ASN A 66 -13.91 15.50 2.72
C ASN A 66 -12.89 15.14 3.82
N ASP A 67 -11.61 15.43 3.57
CA ASP A 67 -10.45 15.16 4.44
C ASP A 67 -10.12 13.68 4.76
N LYS A 68 -10.96 12.73 4.33
CA LYS A 68 -10.74 11.29 4.55
C LYS A 68 -9.61 10.73 3.69
N LEU A 69 -8.95 9.69 4.20
CA LEU A 69 -7.87 8.99 3.48
C LEU A 69 -8.42 7.89 2.58
N PRO A 70 -8.15 7.90 1.26
CA PRO A 70 -8.46 6.77 0.40
C PRO A 70 -7.56 5.57 0.69
N VAL A 71 -8.17 4.39 0.81
CA VAL A 71 -7.48 3.09 0.89
C VAL A 71 -8.06 2.17 -0.17
N VAL A 72 -7.18 1.65 -1.01
CA VAL A 72 -7.56 0.88 -2.19
C VAL A 72 -7.35 -0.60 -1.94
N ARG A 73 -8.35 -1.41 -2.28
CA ARG A 73 -8.33 -2.87 -2.17
C ARG A 73 -8.87 -3.51 -3.44
N PHE A 74 -8.28 -4.63 -3.82
CA PHE A 74 -8.85 -5.47 -4.87
C PHE A 74 -10.18 -6.08 -4.41
N HIS A 75 -11.17 -6.10 -5.28
CA HIS A 75 -12.42 -6.84 -5.09
C HIS A 75 -13.11 -7.07 -6.44
N GLU A 76 -13.85 -8.17 -6.59
CA GLU A 76 -14.59 -8.48 -7.82
C GLU A 76 -15.78 -7.54 -8.04
N GLU A 77 -16.40 -7.10 -6.95
CA GLU A 77 -17.49 -6.11 -6.93
C GLU A 77 -16.98 -4.72 -6.54
N SER A 78 -17.59 -3.68 -7.12
CA SER A 78 -17.21 -2.29 -6.85
C SER A 78 -17.96 -1.75 -5.63
N TYR A 79 -17.21 -1.40 -4.58
CA TYR A 79 -17.76 -0.74 -3.39
C TYR A 79 -16.94 0.48 -2.99
N CYS A 80 -17.63 1.46 -2.42
CA CYS A 80 -17.02 2.62 -1.78
C CYS A 80 -17.61 2.75 -0.38
N LEU A 81 -16.86 2.35 0.64
CA LEU A 81 -17.29 2.37 2.03
C LEU A 81 -16.55 3.48 2.77
N GLN A 82 -17.24 4.26 3.58
CA GLN A 82 -16.62 5.35 4.34
C GLN A 82 -16.66 5.06 5.84
N THR A 83 -15.55 5.32 6.50
CA THR A 83 -15.45 5.39 7.97
C THR A 83 -15.34 6.84 8.41
N GLU A 84 -14.97 7.10 9.66
CA GLU A 84 -14.72 8.46 10.12
C GLU A 84 -13.47 9.04 9.45
N LYS A 85 -12.40 8.23 9.33
CA LYS A 85 -11.10 8.70 8.82
C LYS A 85 -10.76 8.26 7.40
N GLN A 86 -11.48 7.30 6.82
CA GLN A 86 -11.11 6.66 5.56
C GLN A 86 -12.25 6.53 4.56
N ILE A 87 -11.86 6.32 3.30
CA ILE A 87 -12.71 5.81 2.23
C ILE A 87 -12.05 4.55 1.69
N LEU A 88 -12.71 3.40 1.85
CA LEU A 88 -12.29 2.12 1.31
C LEU A 88 -12.84 1.98 -0.13
N PHE A 89 -11.93 1.99 -1.11
CA PHE A 89 -12.24 1.73 -2.51
C PHE A 89 -11.96 0.28 -2.83
N PHE A 90 -13.01 -0.47 -3.14
CA PHE A 90 -12.93 -1.85 -3.59
C PHE A 90 -13.16 -1.87 -5.10
N TYR A 91 -12.17 -2.36 -5.86
CA TYR A 91 -12.30 -2.44 -7.31
C TYR A 91 -11.49 -3.59 -7.92
N ASN A 92 -11.93 -4.04 -9.10
CA ASN A 92 -11.18 -4.93 -9.97
C ASN A 92 -10.51 -4.06 -11.05
N PRO A 93 -9.17 -3.95 -11.05
CA PRO A 93 -8.45 -3.19 -12.07
C PRO A 93 -8.77 -3.62 -13.50
N ARG A 94 -9.22 -4.86 -13.70
CA ARG A 94 -9.47 -5.40 -15.03
C ARG A 94 -10.59 -4.66 -15.79
N TYR A 95 -11.61 -4.17 -15.08
CA TYR A 95 -12.83 -3.65 -15.74
C TYR A 95 -13.62 -2.60 -14.95
N HIS A 96 -13.31 -2.31 -13.69
CA HIS A 96 -14.06 -1.28 -12.96
C HIS A 96 -13.60 0.13 -13.35
N GLU A 97 -14.56 0.91 -13.82
CA GLU A 97 -14.40 2.30 -14.21
C GLU A 97 -15.36 3.17 -13.42
N ALA A 98 -14.95 4.39 -13.10
CA ALA A 98 -15.78 5.34 -12.35
C ALA A 98 -15.15 6.73 -12.35
N HIS A 99 -15.97 7.75 -12.56
CA HIS A 99 -15.64 9.13 -12.16
C HIS A 99 -16.55 9.53 -11.00
N LYS A 100 -15.99 9.80 -9.82
CA LYS A 100 -16.79 10.24 -8.65
C LYS A 100 -16.16 11.41 -7.93
N CYS A 101 -17.00 12.37 -7.55
CA CYS A 101 -16.63 13.48 -6.67
C CYS A 101 -17.24 13.22 -5.29
N ILE A 102 -16.42 13.14 -4.25
CA ILE A 102 -16.83 12.90 -2.86
C ILE A 102 -16.36 14.09 -2.04
N TYR A 103 -17.28 14.89 -1.52
CA TYR A 103 -16.95 16.11 -0.79
C TYR A 103 -17.92 16.39 0.35
N ASP A 104 -17.50 17.28 1.25
CA ASP A 104 -18.33 17.90 2.28
C ASP A 104 -18.62 19.35 1.86
N SER A 105 -19.89 19.70 1.66
CA SER A 105 -20.27 21.07 1.25
C SER A 105 -20.37 22.05 2.42
N SER A 106 -20.35 21.56 3.66
CA SER A 106 -20.53 22.40 4.86
C SER A 106 -19.27 23.18 5.24
N LYS A 107 -18.09 22.72 4.81
CA LYS A 107 -16.80 23.32 5.18
C LYS A 107 -15.74 23.07 4.10
N PRO A 108 -14.76 23.98 3.94
CA PRO A 108 -13.65 23.75 3.03
C PRO A 108 -12.77 22.61 3.56
N SER A 109 -12.46 21.65 2.68
CA SER A 109 -11.52 20.57 2.94
C SER A 109 -10.12 21.13 3.16
N LYS A 110 -9.45 20.63 4.21
CA LYS A 110 -8.04 20.91 4.51
C LYS A 110 -7.09 20.34 3.47
N LYS A 111 -7.52 19.28 2.76
CA LYS A 111 -6.71 18.61 1.74
C LYS A 111 -7.59 17.96 0.68
N ILE A 112 -7.43 18.41 -0.56
CA ILE A 112 -8.06 17.79 -1.74
C ILE A 112 -7.16 16.67 -2.22
N ARG A 113 -7.76 15.52 -2.54
CA ARG A 113 -7.08 14.33 -3.03
C ARG A 113 -7.69 13.89 -4.35
N LEU A 114 -6.84 13.63 -5.32
CA LEU A 114 -7.19 13.08 -6.63
C LEU A 114 -6.65 11.65 -6.68
N LEU A 115 -7.56 10.68 -6.69
CA LEU A 115 -7.24 9.27 -6.70
C LEU A 115 -7.44 8.73 -8.12
N PHE A 116 -6.38 8.21 -8.71
CA PHE A 116 -6.38 7.56 -10.02
C PHE A 116 -6.16 6.06 -9.81
N LEU A 117 -7.12 5.24 -10.20
CA LEU A 117 -7.05 3.78 -10.11
C LEU A 117 -6.68 3.23 -11.49
N ALA A 118 -5.62 2.43 -11.57
CA ALA A 118 -5.19 1.88 -12.85
C ALA A 118 -6.20 0.84 -13.34
N THR A 119 -6.58 0.91 -14.62
CA THR A 119 -7.51 -0.01 -15.25
C THR A 119 -6.88 -0.72 -16.46
N GLY A 120 -7.26 -1.97 -16.69
CA GLY A 120 -6.78 -2.83 -17.76
C GLY A 120 -5.89 -3.98 -17.31
N GLU A 121 -5.19 -4.58 -18.28
CA GLU A 121 -4.31 -5.74 -18.10
C GLU A 121 -2.84 -5.31 -17.93
N ASP A 122 -2.00 -6.24 -17.47
CA ASP A 122 -0.54 -6.05 -17.37
C ASP A 122 -0.10 -4.79 -16.61
N LEU A 123 -0.82 -4.42 -15.54
CA LEU A 123 -0.63 -3.17 -14.80
C LEU A 123 0.83 -2.88 -14.45
N ARG A 124 1.60 -3.89 -14.00
CA ARG A 124 3.03 -3.71 -13.66
C ARG A 124 3.89 -3.31 -14.86
N ALA A 125 3.58 -3.79 -16.07
CA ALA A 125 4.31 -3.46 -17.29
C ALA A 125 3.91 -2.07 -17.81
N ASN A 126 2.65 -1.69 -17.61
CA ASN A 126 2.07 -0.41 -18.04
C ASN A 126 2.19 0.70 -16.99
N ALA A 127 2.77 0.41 -15.82
CA ALA A 127 2.79 1.34 -14.68
C ALA A 127 3.40 2.71 -14.96
N ALA A 128 4.49 2.75 -15.74
CA ALA A 128 5.15 3.99 -16.15
C ALA A 128 4.28 4.81 -17.13
N ILE A 129 3.53 4.14 -18.00
CA ILE A 129 2.60 4.79 -18.94
C ILE A 129 1.43 5.39 -18.16
N PHE A 130 0.85 4.63 -17.23
CA PHE A 130 -0.20 5.12 -16.34
C PHE A 130 0.26 6.34 -15.55
N HIS A 131 1.46 6.29 -14.95
CA HIS A 131 2.04 7.42 -14.25
C HIS A 131 2.23 8.66 -15.14
N THR A 132 2.75 8.46 -16.37
CA THR A 132 2.92 9.56 -17.33
C THR A 132 1.59 10.22 -17.70
N ARG A 133 0.53 9.42 -17.92
CA ARG A 133 -0.83 9.93 -18.20
C ARG A 133 -1.36 10.76 -17.03
N VAL A 134 -1.24 10.25 -15.81
CA VAL A 134 -1.64 10.98 -14.60
C VAL A 134 -0.86 12.28 -14.46
N LYS A 135 0.46 12.27 -14.69
CA LYS A 135 1.30 13.47 -14.63
C LYS A 135 0.81 14.55 -15.60
N LYS A 136 0.49 14.20 -16.84
CA LYS A 136 -0.02 15.15 -17.85
C LYS A 136 -1.35 15.78 -17.43
N VAL A 137 -2.27 15.00 -16.85
CA VAL A 137 -3.53 15.53 -16.28
C VAL A 137 -3.25 16.52 -15.16
N LEU A 138 -2.32 16.18 -14.25
CA LEU A 138 -1.99 17.06 -13.14
C LEU A 138 -1.31 18.37 -13.60
N GLU A 139 -0.38 18.30 -14.56
CA GLU A 139 0.26 19.47 -15.17
C GLU A 139 -0.79 20.36 -15.87
N TYR A 140 -1.74 19.75 -16.59
CA TYR A 140 -2.85 20.48 -17.20
C TYR A 140 -3.70 21.18 -16.15
N LEU A 141 -4.09 20.50 -15.06
CA LEU A 141 -4.87 21.10 -13.98
C LEU A 141 -4.11 22.24 -13.29
N GLN A 142 -2.80 22.07 -13.07
CA GLN A 142 -1.93 23.08 -12.47
C GLN A 142 -1.82 24.33 -13.35
N SER A 143 -1.69 24.16 -14.67
CA SER A 143 -1.62 25.30 -15.60
C SER A 143 -2.94 26.05 -15.81
N THR A 144 -4.08 25.52 -15.34
CA THR A 144 -5.41 26.06 -15.67
C THR A 144 -6.24 26.44 -14.45
N LEU A 145 -6.54 25.48 -13.57
CA LEU A 145 -7.46 25.70 -12.43
C LEU A 145 -6.71 25.85 -11.10
N LEU A 146 -5.56 25.18 -11.00
CA LEU A 146 -4.73 25.07 -9.80
C LEU A 146 -3.44 25.92 -9.92
N ILE A 147 -3.53 27.07 -10.60
CA ILE A 147 -2.37 27.94 -10.93
C ILE A 147 -1.57 28.36 -9.68
N ASP A 148 -2.25 28.62 -8.57
CA ASP A 148 -1.61 29.08 -7.32
C ASP A 148 -1.22 27.89 -6.42
N GLU A 149 -1.54 26.66 -6.80
CA GLU A 149 -1.31 25.45 -6.02
C GLU A 149 -0.01 24.76 -6.48
N THR A 150 1.11 25.27 -5.98
CA THR A 150 2.45 24.88 -6.45
C THR A 150 2.98 23.56 -5.88
N ALA A 151 2.34 23.00 -4.85
CA ALA A 151 2.85 21.85 -4.10
C ALA A 151 1.93 20.62 -4.19
N ILE A 152 1.68 20.11 -5.40
CA ILE A 152 0.94 18.86 -5.58
C ILE A 152 1.85 17.68 -5.27
N LYS A 153 1.58 16.98 -4.16
CA LYS A 153 2.29 15.76 -3.77
C LYS A 153 1.72 14.57 -4.52
N VAL A 154 2.55 13.80 -5.20
CA VAL A 154 2.16 12.63 -5.99
C VAL A 154 2.73 11.37 -5.35
N ARG A 155 1.86 10.40 -5.07
CA ARG A 155 2.23 9.08 -4.54
C ARG A 155 1.77 7.99 -5.48
N ASP A 156 2.70 7.26 -6.07
CA ASP A 156 2.42 6.07 -6.90
C ASP A 156 2.49 4.83 -6.02
N HIS A 157 1.39 4.11 -5.92
CA HIS A 157 1.25 2.92 -5.08
C HIS A 157 1.07 1.69 -5.97
N GLN A 158 2.07 0.81 -6.00
CA GLN A 158 2.00 -0.47 -6.70
C GLN A 158 2.08 -1.61 -5.71
N HIS A 159 1.24 -2.62 -5.91
CA HIS A 159 1.33 -3.83 -5.11
C HIS A 159 0.98 -5.10 -5.88
N LEU A 160 1.56 -6.20 -5.41
CA LEU A 160 1.30 -7.55 -5.86
C LEU A 160 0.80 -8.36 -4.66
N THR A 161 -0.44 -8.85 -4.76
CA THR A 161 -1.10 -9.60 -3.68
C THR A 161 -1.26 -11.05 -4.10
N TYR A 162 -0.87 -11.99 -3.23
CA TYR A 162 -1.04 -13.41 -3.48
C TYR A 162 -1.24 -14.18 -2.18
N ASP A 163 -1.77 -15.39 -2.31
CA ASP A 163 -1.88 -16.33 -1.19
C ASP A 163 -0.64 -17.22 -1.14
N LEU A 164 0.01 -17.27 0.02
CA LEU A 164 1.20 -18.10 0.24
C LEU A 164 0.90 -19.61 0.09
N PHE A 165 -0.35 -20.02 0.27
CA PHE A 165 -0.81 -21.41 0.17
C PHE A 165 -1.48 -21.77 -1.17
N ALA A 166 -1.41 -20.91 -2.19
CA ALA A 166 -2.06 -21.15 -3.48
C ALA A 166 -1.77 -22.55 -4.07
N LYS A 167 -0.54 -23.05 -3.92
CA LYS A 167 -0.15 -24.41 -4.36
C LYS A 167 -0.91 -25.53 -3.63
N ALA A 168 -1.14 -25.39 -2.33
CA ALA A 168 -1.93 -26.35 -1.55
C ALA A 168 -3.40 -26.36 -2.00
N LYS A 169 -3.89 -25.24 -2.55
CA LYS A 169 -5.25 -25.07 -3.09
C LYS A 169 -5.39 -25.47 -4.55
N GLY A 170 -4.38 -26.15 -5.12
CA GLY A 170 -4.39 -26.63 -6.50
C GLY A 170 -3.83 -25.66 -7.54
N CYS A 171 -3.47 -24.41 -7.17
CA CYS A 171 -2.82 -23.47 -8.08
C CYS A 171 -1.31 -23.78 -8.20
N LYS A 172 -0.96 -24.72 -9.07
CA LYS A 172 0.42 -25.23 -9.22
C LYS A 172 1.34 -24.35 -10.05
N GLU A 173 0.78 -23.44 -10.83
CA GLU A 173 1.52 -22.55 -11.72
C GLU A 173 2.10 -21.34 -10.96
N SER A 174 3.31 -20.95 -11.32
CA SER A 174 3.98 -19.78 -10.76
C SER A 174 4.82 -19.08 -11.81
N TYR A 175 5.03 -17.78 -11.63
CA TYR A 175 5.88 -16.96 -12.47
C TYR A 175 7.08 -16.44 -11.67
N GLY A 176 8.26 -16.48 -12.30
CA GLY A 176 9.52 -16.02 -11.68
C GLY A 176 9.71 -14.52 -11.81
N TYR A 177 9.33 -13.75 -10.80
CA TYR A 177 9.49 -12.30 -10.76
C TYR A 177 10.88 -11.88 -10.29
N LYS A 178 11.51 -10.94 -11.00
CA LYS A 178 12.72 -10.24 -10.52
C LYS A 178 12.41 -9.10 -9.53
N LEU A 179 11.16 -8.61 -9.55
CA LEU A 179 10.70 -7.47 -8.75
C LEU A 179 11.66 -6.26 -8.85
N ARG A 180 11.94 -5.82 -10.07
CA ARG A 180 12.85 -4.68 -10.34
C ARG A 180 12.43 -3.44 -9.54
N GLY A 181 13.43 -2.65 -9.13
CA GLY A 181 13.24 -1.31 -8.57
C GLY A 181 12.38 -0.42 -9.47
N LEU A 182 11.76 0.60 -8.87
CA LEU A 182 10.79 1.44 -9.56
C LEU A 182 11.48 2.38 -10.55
N TYR A 183 12.48 3.13 -10.10
CA TYR A 183 13.19 4.09 -10.94
C TYR A 183 13.77 3.49 -12.24
N PRO A 184 14.57 2.40 -12.22
CA PRO A 184 15.09 1.82 -13.47
C PRO A 184 13.98 1.32 -14.40
N ARG A 185 12.86 0.83 -13.83
CA ARG A 185 11.70 0.37 -14.61
C ARG A 185 11.00 1.55 -15.29
N TYR A 186 10.84 2.68 -14.61
CA TYR A 186 10.20 3.87 -15.16
C TYR A 186 11.08 4.52 -16.23
N GLN A 187 12.38 4.66 -15.95
CA GLN A 187 13.35 5.19 -16.89
C GLN A 187 13.40 4.36 -18.19
N SER A 188 13.37 3.02 -18.09
CA SER A 188 13.35 2.14 -19.27
C SER A 188 12.11 2.28 -20.16
N ARG A 189 11.08 2.97 -19.67
CA ARG A 189 9.82 3.26 -20.37
C ARG A 189 9.67 4.75 -20.69
N HIS A 190 10.76 5.51 -20.65
CA HIS A 190 10.80 6.95 -20.91
C HIS A 190 9.89 7.78 -19.98
N CYS A 191 9.60 7.26 -18.78
CA CYS A 191 8.93 8.02 -17.73
C CYS A 191 9.99 8.62 -16.80
N THR A 192 10.21 9.92 -16.93
CA THR A 192 11.16 10.67 -16.10
C THR A 192 10.52 11.05 -14.78
N LEU A 193 11.09 10.55 -13.68
CA LEU A 193 10.74 10.99 -12.33
C LEU A 193 11.57 12.24 -11.97
N PRO A 194 11.08 13.14 -11.11
CA PRO A 194 11.85 14.27 -10.60
C PRO A 194 13.15 13.81 -9.90
N ALA A 195 14.18 14.65 -9.91
CA ALA A 195 15.45 14.34 -9.24
C ALA A 195 15.23 14.07 -7.74
N GLU A 196 14.40 14.88 -7.09
CA GLU A 196 13.96 14.67 -5.72
C GLU A 196 12.72 13.78 -5.68
N HIS A 197 12.93 12.48 -5.42
CA HIS A 197 11.87 11.52 -5.16
C HIS A 197 12.30 10.55 -4.06
N ASN A 198 11.31 9.93 -3.40
CA ASN A 198 11.55 8.87 -2.43
C ASN A 198 10.91 7.58 -2.94
N GLU A 199 11.66 6.49 -2.88
CA GLU A 199 11.15 5.14 -3.13
C GLU A 199 11.05 4.36 -1.82
N MET A 200 10.08 3.47 -1.74
CA MET A 200 9.96 2.56 -0.60
C MET A 200 9.38 1.22 -1.05
N THR A 201 10.08 0.15 -0.71
CA THR A 201 9.64 -1.23 -0.95
C THR A 201 9.40 -1.91 0.39
N TYR A 202 8.26 -2.58 0.53
CA TYR A 202 7.96 -3.34 1.74
C TYR A 202 6.97 -4.46 1.46
N THR A 203 6.86 -5.38 2.41
CA THR A 203 5.92 -6.50 2.36
C THR A 203 5.08 -6.51 3.61
N THR A 204 3.79 -6.79 3.43
CA THR A 204 2.87 -7.01 4.55
C THR A 204 2.24 -8.38 4.44
N PHE A 205 1.96 -9.00 5.58
CA PHE A 205 1.11 -10.18 5.68
C PHE A 205 0.32 -10.12 6.99
N ALA A 206 -0.73 -10.93 7.08
CA ALA A 206 -1.54 -11.01 8.29
C ALA A 206 -1.81 -12.47 8.67
N ILE A 207 -1.83 -12.74 9.97
CA ILE A 207 -2.22 -14.04 10.53
C ILE A 207 -3.55 -13.84 11.26
N PRO A 208 -4.67 -14.40 10.76
CA PRO A 208 -5.96 -14.29 11.43
C PRO A 208 -6.00 -15.16 12.69
N ILE A 209 -6.50 -14.60 13.81
CA ILE A 209 -6.63 -15.32 15.09
C ILE A 209 -7.86 -16.23 15.04
N THR A 210 -7.66 -17.39 14.43
CA THR A 210 -8.71 -18.39 14.24
C THR A 210 -8.95 -19.23 15.49
N ARG A 211 -10.07 -19.97 15.53
CA ARG A 211 -10.39 -20.90 16.63
C ARG A 211 -9.22 -21.86 16.93
N THR A 212 -8.56 -22.39 15.90
CA THR A 212 -7.42 -23.30 16.07
C THR A 212 -6.25 -22.65 16.81
N ILE A 213 -5.90 -21.41 16.44
CA ILE A 213 -4.86 -20.63 17.14
C ILE A 213 -5.30 -20.37 18.58
N LYS A 214 -6.57 -19.98 18.80
CA LYS A 214 -7.10 -19.76 20.16
C LYS A 214 -6.99 -21.03 21.03
N THR A 215 -7.29 -22.21 20.46
CA THR A 215 -7.14 -23.49 21.17
C THR A 215 -5.67 -23.85 21.43
N GLN A 216 -4.79 -23.65 20.45
CA GLN A 216 -3.35 -23.92 20.59
C GLN A 216 -2.71 -23.06 21.70
N PHE A 217 -3.10 -21.79 21.79
CA PHE A 217 -2.54 -20.82 22.73
C PHE A 217 -3.47 -20.52 23.92
N HIS A 218 -4.40 -21.41 24.26
CA HIS A 218 -5.36 -21.19 25.35
C HIS A 218 -4.68 -20.84 26.69
N HIS A 219 -3.52 -21.42 26.96
CA HIS A 219 -2.73 -21.17 28.16
C HIS A 219 -2.18 -19.73 28.26
N LEU A 220 -1.94 -19.06 27.12
CA LEU A 220 -1.56 -17.65 27.08
C LEU A 220 -2.79 -16.74 27.06
N LEU A 221 -3.87 -17.15 26.38
CA LEU A 221 -5.09 -16.36 26.24
C LEU A 221 -5.95 -16.30 27.52
N ASN A 222 -5.78 -17.24 28.45
CA ASN A 222 -6.48 -17.25 29.73
C ASN A 222 -5.80 -16.39 30.82
N LYS A 223 -4.70 -15.71 30.48
CA LYS A 223 -4.02 -14.76 31.38
C LYS A 223 -4.80 -13.45 31.50
N PRO A 224 -4.56 -12.62 32.54
CA PRO A 224 -5.26 -11.35 32.71
C PRO A 224 -5.09 -10.38 31.54
N THR A 225 -3.97 -10.47 30.82
CA THR A 225 -3.68 -9.69 29.61
C THR A 225 -3.23 -10.60 28.47
N PHE A 226 -3.36 -10.11 27.24
CA PHE A 226 -2.89 -10.78 26.02
C PHE A 226 -1.42 -10.48 25.70
N THR A 227 -0.70 -9.74 26.55
CA THR A 227 0.69 -9.31 26.32
C THR A 227 1.61 -10.48 26.00
N GLU A 228 1.56 -11.56 26.77
CA GLU A 228 2.42 -12.73 26.52
C GLU A 228 2.08 -13.45 25.22
N PHE A 229 0.79 -13.49 24.85
CA PHE A 229 0.37 -14.02 23.57
C PHE A 229 0.97 -13.18 22.42
N TYR A 230 0.88 -11.85 22.49
CA TYR A 230 1.47 -10.98 21.47
C TYR A 230 3.00 -11.04 21.44
N GLN A 231 3.64 -11.04 22.61
CA GLN A 231 5.09 -11.15 22.75
C GLN A 231 5.61 -12.42 22.09
N TYR A 232 4.94 -13.57 22.27
CA TYR A 232 5.31 -14.83 21.62
C TYR A 232 5.42 -14.69 20.10
N PHE A 233 4.43 -14.06 19.45
CA PHE A 233 4.46 -13.85 17.99
C PHE A 233 5.52 -12.83 17.57
N TYR A 234 5.68 -11.76 18.36
CA TYR A 234 6.68 -10.74 18.09
C TYR A 234 8.11 -11.29 18.16
N ASP A 235 8.43 -12.03 19.22
CA ASP A 235 9.76 -12.62 19.42
C ASP A 235 10.10 -13.62 18.31
N ALA A 236 9.16 -14.52 17.99
CA ALA A 236 9.33 -15.46 16.89
C ALA A 236 9.55 -14.73 15.57
N PHE A 237 8.77 -13.68 15.29
CA PHE A 237 8.91 -12.87 14.08
C PHE A 237 10.26 -12.18 13.97
N ILE A 238 10.68 -11.46 15.02
CA ILE A 238 11.95 -10.72 15.02
C ILE A 238 13.15 -11.65 14.97
N GLN A 239 13.10 -12.80 15.65
CA GLN A 239 14.15 -13.82 15.55
C GLN A 239 14.33 -14.29 14.09
N GLN A 240 13.24 -14.54 13.36
CA GLN A 240 13.32 -14.96 11.96
C GLN A 240 13.80 -13.82 11.04
N CYS A 241 13.34 -12.59 11.27
CA CYS A 241 13.83 -11.41 10.54
C CYS A 241 15.35 -11.24 10.71
N ALA A 242 15.84 -11.29 11.96
CA ALA A 242 17.27 -11.21 12.26
C ALA A 242 18.07 -12.34 11.60
N ALA A 243 17.57 -13.59 11.65
CA ALA A 243 18.21 -14.74 11.01
C ALA A 243 18.31 -14.62 9.47
N LYS A 244 17.51 -13.75 8.85
CA LYS A 244 17.54 -13.47 7.41
C LYS A 244 18.16 -12.12 7.07
N ASN A 245 18.73 -11.40 8.04
CA ASN A 245 19.27 -10.04 7.91
C ASN A 245 18.23 -9.01 7.42
N LEU A 246 16.98 -9.15 7.88
CA LEU A 246 15.90 -8.21 7.61
C LEU A 246 15.74 -7.30 8.83
N HIS A 247 16.23 -6.06 8.73
CA HIS A 247 16.43 -5.19 9.88
C HIS A 247 15.31 -4.17 10.14
N LEU A 248 14.35 -4.05 9.22
CA LEU A 248 13.26 -3.08 9.30
C LEU A 248 11.94 -3.83 9.36
N ALA A 249 11.36 -3.95 10.55
CA ALA A 249 10.17 -4.77 10.74
C ALA A 249 9.24 -4.23 11.83
N ALA A 250 7.94 -4.49 11.70
CA ALA A 250 6.94 -4.17 12.71
C ALA A 250 5.84 -5.22 12.83
N MET A 251 5.33 -5.40 14.05
CA MET A 251 4.10 -6.16 14.31
C MET A 251 3.01 -5.24 14.88
N ILE A 252 1.79 -5.38 14.37
CA ILE A 252 0.62 -4.62 14.82
C ILE A 252 -0.47 -5.60 15.28
N ALA A 253 -0.87 -5.47 16.54
CA ALA A 253 -1.90 -6.24 17.21
C ALA A 253 -2.74 -5.34 18.14
N ASN A 254 -3.03 -4.11 17.72
CA ASN A 254 -3.91 -3.17 18.42
C ASN A 254 -5.26 -2.95 17.71
N GLY A 255 -5.56 -3.73 16.66
CA GLY A 255 -6.81 -3.66 15.91
C GLY A 255 -6.85 -2.62 14.79
N THR A 256 -5.74 -1.92 14.54
CA THR A 256 -5.63 -0.93 13.47
C THR A 256 -4.88 -1.48 12.24
N MET A 257 -5.10 -0.87 11.08
CA MET A 257 -4.41 -1.24 9.85
C MET A 257 -3.06 -0.51 9.71
N PRO A 258 -1.97 -1.17 9.31
CA PRO A 258 -0.70 -0.51 9.11
C PRO A 258 -0.70 0.40 7.88
N ILE A 259 -0.17 1.62 8.03
CA ILE A 259 0.20 2.53 6.94
C ILE A 259 1.69 2.81 7.04
N ILE A 260 2.41 2.44 5.99
CA ILE A 260 3.85 2.57 5.93
C ILE A 260 4.21 3.91 5.25
N ARG A 261 5.16 4.63 5.84
CA ARG A 261 5.72 5.89 5.33
C ARG A 261 7.23 5.91 5.49
N ASN A 262 7.90 6.64 4.60
CA ASN A 262 9.32 6.95 4.76
C ASN A 262 9.46 8.10 5.79
N SER A 263 10.32 7.88 6.79
CA SER A 263 10.53 8.81 7.91
C SER A 263 10.95 10.23 7.48
N LYS A 264 11.57 10.38 6.30
CA LYS A 264 11.97 11.69 5.76
C LYS A 264 10.81 12.59 5.34
N THR A 265 9.60 12.05 5.16
CA THR A 265 8.53 12.72 4.40
C THR A 265 7.23 13.00 5.15
N ASP A 266 7.04 12.47 6.37
CA ASP A 266 5.72 12.52 7.02
C ASP A 266 5.79 12.28 8.55
N ASN A 267 5.37 13.26 9.37
CA ASN A 267 5.40 13.19 10.86
C ASN A 267 4.02 13.13 11.55
N ASN A 268 2.89 13.08 10.83
CA ASN A 268 1.57 12.99 11.47
C ASN A 268 1.38 11.70 12.28
N ASP A 269 0.68 11.77 13.41
CA ASP A 269 0.37 10.62 14.27
C ASP A 269 -0.68 9.68 13.65
N GLY A 270 -0.67 8.41 14.09
CA GLY A 270 -1.71 7.43 13.78
C GLY A 270 -3.09 7.80 14.33
N ASN A 271 -4.10 6.98 14.07
CA ASN A 271 -5.45 7.16 14.63
C ASN A 271 -6.06 5.82 15.04
N HIS A 272 -7.29 5.82 15.55
CA HIS A 272 -7.97 4.61 16.02
C HIS A 272 -8.31 3.58 14.91
N GLU A 273 -8.21 3.95 13.63
CA GLU A 273 -8.39 3.06 12.47
C GLU A 273 -7.04 2.61 11.88
N LEU A 274 -5.97 3.39 12.09
CA LEU A 274 -4.69 3.30 11.37
C LEU A 274 -3.45 3.42 12.25
N GLN A 275 -2.57 2.42 12.21
CA GLN A 275 -1.23 2.51 12.76
C GLN A 275 -0.26 3.03 11.70
N LYS A 276 0.22 4.26 11.86
CA LYS A 276 1.32 4.75 11.03
C LYS A 276 2.63 4.12 11.48
N LEU A 277 3.43 3.68 10.52
CA LEU A 277 4.78 3.19 10.71
C LEU A 277 5.74 4.01 9.85
N SER A 278 6.80 4.51 10.49
CA SER A 278 7.84 5.28 9.83
C SER A 278 9.15 4.50 9.91
N PHE A 279 9.79 4.29 8.76
CA PHE A 279 11.09 3.63 8.69
C PHE A 279 12.10 4.53 7.98
N SER A 280 13.34 4.52 8.48
CA SER A 280 14.49 5.03 7.74
C SER A 280 15.10 3.88 6.94
N THR A 281 15.11 4.00 5.62
CA THR A 281 15.60 2.97 4.67
C THR A 281 17.11 2.98 4.47
N ASP A 282 17.74 4.09 4.84
CA ASP A 282 19.14 4.42 4.58
C ASP A 282 19.99 4.44 5.85
N ASP A 283 19.37 4.44 7.04
CA ASP A 283 20.09 4.19 8.29
C ASP A 283 20.38 2.68 8.41
N GLN A 284 21.63 2.30 8.69
CA GLN A 284 22.02 0.89 8.91
C GLN A 284 21.52 0.34 10.26
N LYS A 285 20.77 1.13 11.02
CA LYS A 285 20.19 0.71 12.30
C LYS A 285 19.00 -0.21 12.09
N THR A 286 19.01 -1.27 12.90
CA THR A 286 17.85 -2.15 13.05
C THR A 286 16.70 -1.38 13.69
N GLN A 287 15.53 -1.44 13.06
CA GLN A 287 14.29 -0.80 13.49
C GLN A 287 13.23 -1.88 13.61
N TYR A 288 13.09 -2.43 14.82
CA TYR A 288 12.02 -3.35 15.19
C TYR A 288 11.04 -2.63 16.11
N SER A 289 9.75 -2.74 15.79
CA SER A 289 8.69 -2.11 16.58
C SER A 289 7.49 -3.02 16.73
N HIS A 290 6.73 -2.81 17.79
CA HIS A 290 5.46 -3.49 18.02
C HIS A 290 4.43 -2.52 18.54
N TYR A 291 3.16 -2.80 18.23
CA TYR A 291 2.01 -2.01 18.68
C TYR A 291 0.88 -2.96 19.01
N TRP A 292 0.53 -3.16 20.28
CA TRP A 292 -0.58 -4.02 20.69
C TRP A 292 -1.41 -3.41 21.81
N HIS A 293 -2.62 -3.95 22.01
CA HIS A 293 -3.51 -3.57 23.10
C HIS A 293 -3.64 -4.74 24.09
N ASP A 294 -3.09 -4.59 25.29
CA ASP A 294 -2.96 -5.69 26.26
C ASP A 294 -4.30 -6.31 26.69
N GLU A 295 -5.37 -5.51 26.73
CA GLU A 295 -6.69 -5.96 27.22
C GLU A 295 -7.63 -6.47 26.12
N LYS A 296 -7.24 -6.39 24.83
CA LYS A 296 -8.13 -6.76 23.73
C LYS A 296 -7.46 -7.75 22.79
N LEU A 297 -8.10 -8.90 22.59
CA LEU A 297 -7.73 -9.85 21.56
C LEU A 297 -8.16 -9.31 20.19
N VAL A 298 -7.20 -9.17 19.27
CA VAL A 298 -7.47 -8.74 17.89
C VAL A 298 -7.97 -9.87 17.00
N ASP A 299 -8.61 -9.53 15.88
CA ASP A 299 -9.02 -10.53 14.88
C ASP A 299 -7.85 -11.02 14.02
N SER A 300 -6.80 -10.21 13.86
CA SER A 300 -5.63 -10.53 13.05
C SER A 300 -4.38 -9.83 13.58
N LEU A 301 -3.25 -10.53 13.50
CA LEU A 301 -1.92 -9.97 13.70
C LEU A 301 -1.41 -9.49 12.35
N HIS A 302 -1.00 -8.23 12.25
CA HIS A 302 -0.42 -7.67 11.03
C HIS A 302 1.09 -7.56 11.17
N PHE A 303 1.80 -7.90 10.11
CA PHE A 303 3.26 -7.87 10.06
C PHE A 303 3.72 -7.05 8.86
N VAL A 304 4.79 -6.28 9.05
CA VAL A 304 5.40 -5.43 8.04
C VAL A 304 6.90 -5.69 8.04
N ILE A 305 7.48 -5.89 6.86
CA ILE A 305 8.93 -5.96 6.65
C ILE A 305 9.29 -4.98 5.53
N VAL A 306 10.21 -4.05 5.79
CA VAL A 306 10.64 -3.02 4.84
C VAL A 306 12.00 -3.38 4.26
N ALA A 307 12.18 -3.15 2.97
CA ALA A 307 13.47 -3.30 2.31
C ALA A 307 14.36 -2.09 2.62
N SER A 308 15.59 -2.34 3.03
CA SER A 308 16.67 -1.34 3.09
C SER A 308 17.29 -1.12 1.69
N GLU A 309 18.15 -0.12 1.55
CA GLU A 309 18.89 0.08 0.29
C GLU A 309 19.74 -1.15 -0.12
N LYS A 310 20.23 -1.93 0.84
CA LYS A 310 21.05 -3.13 0.58
C LYS A 310 20.23 -4.31 0.00
N ASP A 311 18.91 -4.24 0.12
CA ASP A 311 17.99 -5.28 -0.34
C ASP A 311 17.67 -5.18 -1.83
N GLU A 312 18.04 -4.06 -2.48
CA GLU A 312 18.05 -3.92 -3.93
C GLU A 312 19.43 -4.23 -4.51
N GLN A 313 19.64 -5.46 -4.97
CA GLN A 313 20.95 -5.91 -5.48
C GLN A 313 21.16 -5.61 -6.97
N GLY A 314 20.74 -4.43 -7.45
CA GLY A 314 20.80 -4.01 -8.85
C GLY A 314 19.92 -4.79 -9.85
N ILE A 315 19.45 -5.99 -9.49
CA ILE A 315 18.57 -6.86 -10.29
C ILE A 315 17.09 -6.71 -9.85
N GLY A 316 16.85 -6.15 -8.66
CA GLY A 316 15.54 -5.99 -8.02
C GLY A 316 15.45 -6.65 -6.64
N HIS A 317 14.23 -6.79 -6.13
CA HIS A 317 13.92 -7.26 -4.78
C HIS A 317 13.58 -8.76 -4.69
N GLY A 318 13.96 -9.58 -5.69
CA GLY A 318 13.70 -11.01 -5.68
C GLY A 318 14.31 -11.74 -4.47
N ARG A 319 15.55 -11.40 -4.09
CA ARG A 319 16.23 -11.96 -2.91
C ARG A 319 15.54 -11.57 -1.61
N PHE A 320 15.22 -10.28 -1.46
CA PHE A 320 14.45 -9.76 -0.35
C PHE A 320 13.14 -10.53 -0.17
N MET A 321 12.37 -10.71 -1.25
CA MET A 321 11.12 -11.46 -1.15
C MET A 321 11.29 -12.93 -0.82
N ASN A 322 12.35 -13.58 -1.32
CA ASN A 322 12.67 -14.95 -0.93
C ASN A 322 12.99 -15.06 0.58
N GLN A 323 13.71 -14.07 1.14
CA GLN A 323 13.97 -13.99 2.58
C GLN A 323 12.68 -13.76 3.36
N VAL A 324 11.83 -12.83 2.91
CA VAL A 324 10.52 -12.54 3.53
C VAL A 324 9.62 -13.78 3.51
N GLU A 325 9.48 -14.48 2.38
CA GLU A 325 8.68 -15.71 2.33
C GLU A 325 9.24 -16.79 3.26
N SER A 326 10.57 -16.90 3.37
CA SER A 326 11.18 -17.83 4.33
C SER A 326 10.82 -17.47 5.76
N VAL A 327 10.82 -16.18 6.13
CA VAL A 327 10.38 -15.73 7.46
C VAL A 327 8.92 -16.10 7.70
N ILE A 328 8.03 -15.79 6.75
CA ILE A 328 6.60 -16.06 6.89
C ILE A 328 6.35 -17.56 7.05
N ARG A 329 6.99 -18.40 6.21
CA ARG A 329 6.85 -19.86 6.27
C ARG A 329 7.30 -20.42 7.62
N THR A 330 8.47 -20.01 8.12
CA THR A 330 8.94 -20.47 9.44
C THR A 330 8.04 -20.00 10.57
N LEU A 331 7.51 -18.77 10.50
CA LEU A 331 6.61 -18.22 11.52
C LEU A 331 5.27 -18.97 11.59
N ILE A 332 4.74 -19.41 10.44
CA ILE A 332 3.44 -20.10 10.39
C ILE A 332 3.54 -21.62 10.47
N GLU A 333 4.71 -22.23 10.22
CA GLU A 333 4.93 -23.68 10.33
C GLU A 333 4.46 -24.28 11.67
N PRO A 334 4.74 -23.68 12.86
CA PRO A 334 4.26 -24.24 14.13
C PRO A 334 2.77 -24.00 14.37
N LEU A 335 2.11 -23.19 13.54
CA LEU A 335 0.69 -22.89 13.67
C LEU A 335 -0.11 -23.95 12.94
N SER A 336 -1.15 -24.48 13.58
CA SER A 336 -2.03 -25.49 12.97
C SER A 336 -3.00 -24.90 11.94
N ILE A 337 -2.46 -24.17 10.94
CA ILE A 337 -3.23 -23.51 9.87
C ILE A 337 -3.53 -24.51 8.76
N ASN A 338 -4.82 -24.66 8.43
CA ASN A 338 -5.27 -25.47 7.31
C ASN A 338 -4.94 -24.76 5.99
N LYS A 339 -3.85 -25.19 5.35
CA LYS A 339 -3.31 -24.59 4.11
C LYS A 339 -4.28 -24.69 2.92
N GLU A 340 -5.26 -25.60 2.93
CA GLU A 340 -6.25 -25.76 1.85
C GLU A 340 -7.47 -24.84 2.03
N ARG A 341 -7.77 -24.43 3.26
CA ARG A 341 -8.99 -23.66 3.59
C ARG A 341 -8.73 -22.23 4.05
N GLN A 342 -7.52 -21.93 4.49
CA GLN A 342 -7.17 -20.63 5.06
C GLN A 342 -6.15 -19.93 4.16
N ASP A 343 -6.27 -18.61 4.07
CA ASP A 343 -5.35 -17.77 3.29
C ASP A 343 -4.29 -17.17 4.20
N ILE A 344 -3.05 -17.11 3.71
CA ILE A 344 -2.04 -16.18 4.23
C ILE A 344 -1.72 -15.23 3.09
N THR A 345 -2.43 -14.10 3.09
CA THR A 345 -2.29 -13.08 2.06
C THR A 345 -0.99 -12.30 2.27
N VAL A 346 -0.09 -12.42 1.30
CA VAL A 346 1.15 -11.64 1.22
C VAL A 346 0.97 -10.53 0.20
N ARG A 347 1.39 -9.32 0.57
CA ARG A 347 1.35 -8.13 -0.30
C ARG A 347 2.73 -7.52 -0.39
N PHE A 348 3.32 -7.56 -1.56
CA PHE A 348 4.55 -6.84 -1.89
C PHE A 348 4.19 -5.47 -2.44
N PHE A 349 4.70 -4.42 -1.83
CA PHE A 349 4.45 -3.02 -2.17
C PHE A 349 5.71 -2.36 -2.69
N GLN A 350 5.55 -1.49 -3.70
CA GLN A 350 6.56 -0.52 -4.09
C GLN A 350 5.87 0.84 -4.25
N HIS A 351 6.48 1.87 -3.70
CA HIS A 351 5.96 3.23 -3.71
C HIS A 351 6.97 4.22 -4.25
N ILE A 352 6.50 5.17 -5.04
CA ILE A 352 7.22 6.42 -5.33
C ILE A 352 6.44 7.56 -4.68
N ASN A 353 7.16 8.52 -4.10
CA ASN A 353 6.63 9.78 -3.63
C ASN A 353 7.49 10.94 -4.13
N HIS A 354 6.87 11.91 -4.80
CA HIS A 354 7.52 13.13 -5.28
C HIS A 354 6.53 14.30 -5.28
N TYR A 355 7.02 15.50 -5.53
CA TYR A 355 6.18 16.64 -5.89
C TYR A 355 6.14 16.80 -7.41
N LEU A 356 5.04 17.33 -7.93
CA LEU A 356 4.88 17.59 -9.36
C LEU A 356 5.85 18.67 -9.85
#